data_AF-A0A8S3ZDP7-F1
#
_entry.id   AF-A0A8S3ZDP7-F1
#
_cell.length_a   1.000
_cell.length_b   1.000
_cell.length_c   1.000
_cell.angle_alpha   90.00
_cell.angle_beta   90.00
_cell.angle_gamma   90.00
#
_symmetry.space_group_name_H-M   'P 1'
#
loop_
_entity.id
_entity.type
_entity.pdbx_description
1 polymer ?
#
loop_
_entity_poly.entity_id
_entity_poly.type
_entity_poly.pdbx_seq_one_letter_code
_entity_poly.pdbx_strand_id
1 'polypeptide(L)'
;MSENKSGDVKNIGDAGDSTRDSLEMPEVMCGSPVCEMVRGIKRALQCGDHQGLKILLGKLETWRQDGKTDLLHDYWRVAQYVGETEIHNIYILLSVTCDKPDSVKWDYLSDALSVLALCLCNREIIFKLLVYVNNITSILVMALDQDSNEEAAIQALTVINVTVTVCRARFAKGLLSVNFLDKLVHRLVEQGSPKVLYLFEMVLEVIKSLLMCGQSYIHLYAVEVLKKLSPVAAAMSASQNPDDEEKQQDGLVEFYNELLWSADIDEKPHVCAKYWTRGRLRKDLLSRCLKQQWLYIYCSWPVCGNHNGISSTFFRKCSACLMVRYCSRQCQEKHWEAGHNIQCKLICGLGKSV
;
A
#
# COMPACT_ATOMS: atom_id res chain seq x y z
N MET A 1 35.46 23.27 -39.33
CA MET A 1 34.02 23.06 -39.56
C MET A 1 33.72 21.62 -39.17
N SER A 2 33.35 21.40 -37.91
CA SER A 2 33.12 20.08 -37.33
C SER A 2 31.63 19.96 -36.98
N GLU A 3 30.95 19.09 -37.70
CA GLU A 3 29.53 18.81 -37.54
C GLU A 3 29.28 18.12 -36.18
N ASN A 4 28.50 18.78 -35.34
CA ASN A 4 27.91 18.21 -34.12
C ASN A 4 26.79 17.25 -34.53
N LYS A 5 27.01 15.95 -34.34
CA LYS A 5 25.93 14.95 -34.36
C LYS A 5 25.11 15.09 -33.07
N SER A 6 23.92 15.65 -33.19
CA SER A 6 22.89 15.56 -32.15
C SER A 6 22.49 14.08 -32.02
N GLY A 7 22.78 13.49 -30.86
CA GLY A 7 22.24 12.18 -30.52
C GLY A 7 20.75 12.31 -30.25
N ASP A 8 19.94 11.73 -31.13
CA ASP A 8 18.50 11.58 -30.92
C ASP A 8 18.24 10.80 -29.62
N VAL A 9 17.54 11.46 -28.70
CA VAL A 9 16.97 10.82 -27.51
C VAL A 9 15.87 9.89 -27.99
N LYS A 10 16.14 8.58 -28.00
CA LYS A 10 15.11 7.57 -28.25
C LYS A 10 14.05 7.66 -27.14
N ASN A 11 12.84 8.07 -27.53
CA ASN A 11 11.67 7.97 -26.67
C ASN A 11 11.48 6.51 -26.23
N ILE A 12 11.54 6.27 -24.92
CA ILE A 12 11.16 5.02 -24.26
C ILE A 12 9.61 4.90 -24.21
N GLY A 13 8.95 5.35 -25.29
CA GLY A 13 7.55 5.14 -25.58
C GLY A 13 7.34 3.91 -26.49
N ASP A 14 8.36 3.52 -27.24
CA ASP A 14 8.44 2.22 -27.91
C ASP A 14 9.07 1.20 -26.95
N ALA A 15 8.34 0.84 -25.90
CA ALA A 15 8.53 -0.47 -25.32
C ALA A 15 8.16 -1.46 -26.42
N GLY A 16 9.18 -1.94 -27.13
CA GLY A 16 9.03 -2.83 -28.26
C GLY A 16 8.03 -3.93 -27.96
N ASP A 17 7.18 -4.16 -28.96
CA ASP A 17 6.21 -5.21 -29.09
C ASP A 17 6.92 -6.58 -29.07
N SER A 18 7.59 -6.91 -27.96
CA SER A 18 7.96 -8.27 -27.65
C SER A 18 6.66 -8.93 -27.23
N THR A 19 5.96 -9.47 -28.21
CA THR A 19 4.94 -10.49 -28.10
C THR A 19 5.54 -11.69 -27.36
N ARG A 20 5.73 -11.52 -26.06
CA ARG A 20 5.98 -12.62 -25.15
C ARG A 20 4.64 -13.33 -25.08
N ASP A 21 4.43 -14.31 -25.97
CA ASP A 21 3.30 -15.23 -26.05
C ASP A 21 2.33 -14.97 -24.90
N SER A 22 1.45 -14.00 -25.10
CA SER A 22 0.40 -13.68 -24.15
C SER A 22 -0.57 -14.83 -24.30
N LEU A 23 -0.24 -15.96 -23.67
CA LEU A 23 -1.12 -17.11 -23.53
C LEU A 23 -2.41 -16.55 -22.95
N GLU A 24 -3.39 -16.41 -23.85
CA GLU A 24 -4.72 -15.99 -23.51
C GLU A 24 -5.17 -16.87 -22.35
N MET A 25 -5.56 -16.24 -21.25
CA MET A 25 -6.10 -17.02 -20.13
C MET A 25 -7.28 -17.84 -20.68
N PRO A 26 -7.43 -19.11 -20.28
CA PRO A 26 -8.49 -19.97 -20.79
C PRO A 26 -9.84 -19.24 -20.79
N GLU A 27 -10.60 -19.33 -21.89
CA GLU A 27 -11.93 -18.69 -22.07
C GLU A 27 -12.90 -18.99 -20.91
N VAL A 28 -12.65 -20.04 -20.13
CA VAL A 28 -13.38 -20.45 -18.91
C VAL A 28 -13.43 -19.36 -17.82
N MET A 29 -12.65 -18.29 -17.92
CA MET A 29 -12.65 -17.13 -17.00
C MET A 29 -13.63 -16.00 -17.40
N CYS A 30 -14.41 -16.17 -18.48
CA CYS A 30 -15.25 -15.09 -19.02
C CYS A 30 -16.56 -14.95 -18.22
N GLY A 31 -16.79 -13.77 -17.61
CA GLY A 31 -18.08 -13.38 -17.02
C GLY A 31 -18.08 -12.99 -15.54
N SER A 32 -17.01 -13.20 -14.78
CA SER A 32 -16.93 -12.70 -13.39
C SER A 32 -16.38 -11.27 -13.34
N PRO A 33 -17.08 -10.30 -12.71
CA PRO A 33 -16.59 -8.92 -12.56
C PRO A 33 -15.20 -8.83 -11.92
N VAL A 34 -14.91 -9.72 -10.96
CA VAL A 34 -13.60 -9.83 -10.31
C VAL A 34 -12.51 -10.24 -11.31
N CYS A 35 -12.79 -11.24 -12.16
CA CYS A 35 -11.81 -11.71 -13.15
C CYS A 35 -11.54 -10.64 -14.20
N GLU A 36 -12.57 -9.90 -14.63
CA GLU A 36 -12.42 -8.78 -15.56
C GLU A 36 -11.60 -7.65 -14.95
N MET A 37 -11.86 -7.29 -13.69
CA MET A 37 -11.11 -6.25 -12.98
C MET A 37 -9.64 -6.63 -12.82
N VAL A 38 -9.34 -7.85 -12.35
CA VAL A 38 -7.96 -8.35 -12.22
C VAL A 38 -7.25 -8.34 -13.58
N ARG A 39 -7.93 -8.78 -14.65
CA ARG A 39 -7.37 -8.77 -16.01
C ARG A 39 -7.14 -7.35 -16.52
N GLY A 40 -8.03 -6.41 -16.21
CA GLY A 40 -7.88 -4.99 -16.51
C GLY A 40 -6.66 -4.40 -15.84
N ILE A 41 -6.53 -4.57 -14.53
CA ILE A 41 -5.40 -4.04 -13.74
C ILE A 41 -4.09 -4.66 -14.24
N LYS A 42 -4.06 -5.98 -14.46
CA LYS A 42 -2.88 -6.66 -15.00
C LYS A 42 -2.46 -6.07 -16.35
N ARG A 43 -3.39 -5.88 -17.28
CA ARG A 43 -3.10 -5.29 -18.59
C ARG A 43 -2.59 -3.86 -18.45
N ALA A 44 -3.22 -3.05 -17.61
CA ALA A 44 -2.80 -1.68 -17.35
C ALA A 44 -1.37 -1.62 -16.77
N LEU A 45 -1.04 -2.48 -15.80
CA LEU A 45 0.30 -2.60 -15.24
C LEU A 45 1.35 -3.04 -16.28
N GLN A 46 1.00 -3.99 -17.15
CA GLN A 46 1.91 -4.53 -18.16
C GLN A 46 2.20 -3.53 -19.29
N CYS A 47 1.22 -2.74 -19.69
CA CYS A 47 1.37 -1.75 -20.76
C CYS A 47 1.78 -0.35 -20.24
N GLY A 48 1.84 -0.15 -18.91
CA GLY A 48 2.03 1.18 -18.33
C GLY A 48 0.86 2.15 -18.61
N ASP A 49 -0.35 1.62 -18.82
CA ASP A 49 -1.56 2.41 -19.09
C ASP A 49 -2.13 2.98 -17.78
N HIS A 50 -1.64 4.15 -17.39
CA HIS A 50 -2.08 4.79 -16.15
C HIS A 50 -3.53 5.29 -16.19
N GLN A 51 -4.04 5.73 -17.35
CA GLN A 51 -5.43 6.17 -17.46
C GLN A 51 -6.38 4.99 -17.28
N GLY A 52 -6.09 3.86 -17.92
CA GLY A 52 -6.81 2.61 -17.69
C GLY A 52 -6.75 2.19 -16.22
N LEU A 53 -5.57 2.31 -15.60
CA LEU A 53 -5.41 2.01 -14.18
C LEU A 53 -6.27 2.90 -13.27
N LYS A 54 -6.25 4.22 -13.51
CA LYS A 54 -7.05 5.21 -12.77
C LYS A 54 -8.54 4.94 -12.88
N ILE A 55 -9.03 4.61 -14.08
CA ILE A 55 -10.44 4.25 -14.30
C ILE A 55 -10.82 2.99 -13.50
N LEU A 56 -9.97 1.96 -13.53
CA LEU A 56 -10.20 0.70 -12.82
C LEU A 56 -10.16 0.90 -11.29
N LEU A 57 -9.23 1.70 -10.78
CA LEU A 57 -9.14 2.08 -9.38
C LEU A 57 -10.37 2.86 -8.92
N GLY A 58 -10.84 3.83 -9.73
CA GLY A 58 -12.08 4.55 -9.46
C GLY A 58 -13.29 3.61 -9.36
N LYS A 59 -13.39 2.62 -10.26
CA LYS A 59 -14.45 1.60 -10.21
C LYS A 59 -14.33 0.68 -8.99
N LEU A 60 -13.12 0.35 -8.54
CA LEU A 60 -12.93 -0.41 -7.30
C LEU A 60 -13.34 0.40 -6.07
N GLU A 61 -13.04 1.70 -6.05
CA GLU A 61 -13.43 2.55 -4.94
C GLU A 61 -14.95 2.71 -4.85
N THR A 62 -15.67 2.74 -5.98
CA THR A 62 -17.14 2.67 -5.94
C THR A 62 -17.65 1.35 -5.37
N TRP A 63 -17.00 0.21 -5.66
CA TRP A 63 -17.37 -1.08 -5.03
C TRP A 63 -17.16 -1.06 -3.51
N ARG A 64 -16.09 -0.41 -3.05
CA ARG A 64 -15.78 -0.25 -1.62
C ARG A 64 -16.80 0.65 -0.91
N GLN A 65 -17.20 1.75 -1.56
CA GLN A 65 -18.09 2.77 -0.97
C GLN A 65 -19.57 2.43 -1.05
N ASP A 66 -20.00 1.66 -2.05
CA ASP A 66 -21.42 1.27 -2.23
C ASP A 66 -21.99 0.52 -1.01
N GLY A 67 -21.12 -0.04 -0.16
CA GLY A 67 -21.50 -0.62 1.13
C GLY A 67 -22.24 -1.95 1.02
N LYS A 68 -22.64 -2.38 -0.19
CA LYS A 68 -23.19 -3.71 -0.43
C LYS A 68 -22.12 -4.76 -0.18
N THR A 69 -22.47 -5.72 0.67
CA THR A 69 -21.59 -6.79 1.14
C THR A 69 -20.88 -7.50 -0.02
N ASP A 70 -21.61 -7.85 -1.08
CA ASP A 70 -21.05 -8.58 -2.23
C ASP A 70 -19.98 -7.78 -2.99
N LEU A 71 -20.21 -6.48 -3.22
CA LEU A 71 -19.22 -5.63 -3.90
C LEU A 71 -17.99 -5.37 -3.03
N LEU A 72 -18.17 -5.25 -1.72
CA LEU A 72 -17.06 -5.15 -0.79
C LEU A 72 -16.22 -6.43 -0.78
N HIS A 73 -16.86 -7.61 -0.85
CA HIS A 73 -16.13 -8.87 -0.99
C HIS A 73 -15.37 -8.93 -2.32
N ASP A 74 -15.99 -8.51 -3.42
CA ASP A 74 -15.34 -8.49 -4.73
C ASP A 74 -14.15 -7.51 -4.79
N TYR A 75 -14.25 -6.36 -4.11
CA TYR A 75 -13.12 -5.44 -3.91
C TYR A 75 -11.94 -6.14 -3.23
N TRP A 76 -12.17 -6.79 -2.08
CA TRP A 76 -11.09 -7.48 -1.36
C TRP A 76 -10.54 -8.70 -2.10
N ARG A 77 -11.38 -9.38 -2.91
CA ARG A 77 -10.92 -10.43 -3.83
C ARG A 77 -9.95 -9.89 -4.85
N VAL A 78 -10.30 -8.80 -5.53
CA VAL A 78 -9.41 -8.16 -6.51
C VAL A 78 -8.10 -7.74 -5.83
N ALA A 79 -8.17 -7.07 -4.68
CA ALA A 79 -7.01 -6.67 -3.90
C ALA A 79 -6.06 -7.85 -3.60
N GLN A 80 -6.62 -8.97 -3.11
CA GLN A 80 -5.84 -10.18 -2.82
C GLN A 80 -5.21 -10.76 -4.10
N TYR A 81 -5.98 -10.93 -5.17
CA TYR A 81 -5.46 -11.55 -6.40
C TYR A 81 -4.35 -10.72 -7.04
N VAL A 82 -4.56 -9.41 -7.18
CA VAL A 82 -3.56 -8.51 -7.76
C VAL A 82 -2.29 -8.52 -6.91
N GLY A 83 -2.39 -8.48 -5.58
CA GLY A 83 -1.20 -8.54 -4.74
C GLY A 83 -0.50 -9.90 -4.74
N GLU A 84 -1.22 -11.00 -4.94
CA GLU A 84 -0.64 -12.34 -5.07
C GLU A 84 0.16 -12.50 -6.37
N THR A 85 -0.38 -12.00 -7.49
CA THR A 85 0.16 -12.25 -8.84
C THR A 85 0.99 -11.10 -9.41
N GLU A 86 0.67 -9.84 -9.10
CA GLU A 86 1.20 -8.66 -9.79
C GLU A 86 2.15 -7.79 -8.93
N ILE A 87 2.46 -8.16 -7.67
CA ILE A 87 3.34 -7.34 -6.81
C ILE A 87 4.70 -7.00 -7.45
N HIS A 88 5.23 -7.90 -8.29
CA HIS A 88 6.47 -7.66 -9.02
C HIS A 88 6.29 -6.62 -10.14
N ASN A 89 5.17 -6.69 -10.88
CA ASN A 89 4.86 -5.74 -11.94
C ASN A 89 4.54 -4.34 -11.36
N ILE A 90 3.87 -4.29 -10.21
CA ILE A 90 3.68 -3.05 -9.45
C ILE A 90 5.03 -2.44 -9.08
N TYR A 91 5.97 -3.25 -8.58
CA TYR A 91 7.32 -2.79 -8.27
C TYR A 91 8.08 -2.27 -9.52
N ILE A 92 8.01 -2.99 -10.65
CA ILE A 92 8.61 -2.54 -11.91
C ILE A 92 8.02 -1.18 -12.31
N LEU A 93 6.69 -1.06 -12.28
CA LEU A 93 6.02 0.19 -12.62
C LEU A 93 6.47 1.33 -11.72
N LEU A 94 6.49 1.14 -10.40
CA LEU A 94 6.98 2.13 -9.44
C LEU A 94 8.42 2.57 -9.75
N SER A 95 9.29 1.62 -10.11
CA SER A 95 10.70 1.89 -10.42
C SER A 95 10.84 2.70 -11.70
N VAL A 96 10.13 2.31 -12.77
CA VAL A 96 10.17 3.00 -14.07
C VAL A 96 9.53 4.39 -14.00
N THR A 97 8.50 4.58 -13.15
CA THR A 97 7.88 5.88 -12.95
C THR A 97 8.86 6.91 -12.37
N CYS A 98 9.85 6.47 -11.59
CA CYS A 98 10.85 7.38 -11.02
C CYS A 98 11.67 8.12 -12.09
N ASP A 99 11.83 7.50 -13.27
CA ASP A 99 12.59 8.01 -14.41
C ASP A 99 11.74 8.88 -15.37
N LYS A 100 10.44 9.06 -15.09
CA LYS A 100 9.55 9.86 -15.94
C LYS A 100 9.73 11.37 -15.67
N PRO A 101 9.39 12.24 -16.65
CA PRO A 101 9.38 13.69 -16.44
C PRO A 101 8.38 14.09 -15.35
N ASP A 102 8.73 15.11 -14.55
CA ASP A 102 7.91 15.56 -13.41
C ASP A 102 6.46 15.91 -13.78
N SER A 103 6.21 16.34 -15.02
CA SER A 103 4.87 16.69 -15.52
C SER A 103 3.87 15.54 -15.54
N VAL A 104 4.34 14.29 -15.60
CA VAL A 104 3.49 13.08 -15.64
C VAL A 104 3.86 12.07 -14.56
N LYS A 105 5.09 12.14 -14.04
CA LYS A 105 5.64 11.23 -13.04
C LYS A 105 4.72 11.06 -11.83
N TRP A 106 4.18 12.16 -11.30
CA TRP A 106 3.46 12.12 -10.03
C TRP A 106 2.08 11.48 -10.14
N ASP A 107 1.37 11.68 -11.24
CA ASP A 107 0.08 11.01 -11.48
C ASP A 107 0.29 9.50 -11.64
N TYR A 108 1.28 9.10 -12.44
CA TYR A 108 1.64 7.69 -12.60
C TYR A 108 2.08 7.07 -11.27
N LEU A 109 2.82 7.82 -10.45
CA LEU A 109 3.32 7.34 -9.17
C LEU A 109 2.17 7.16 -8.18
N SER A 110 1.25 8.13 -8.14
CA SER A 110 0.03 8.07 -7.33
C SER A 110 -0.82 6.85 -7.69
N ASP A 111 -1.07 6.62 -8.98
CA ASP A 111 -1.86 5.47 -9.45
C ASP A 111 -1.16 4.14 -9.09
N ALA A 112 0.15 4.03 -9.32
CA ALA A 112 0.93 2.84 -8.99
C ALA A 112 0.98 2.57 -7.47
N LEU A 113 1.15 3.61 -6.65
CA LEU A 113 1.11 3.52 -5.19
C LEU A 113 -0.29 3.15 -4.70
N SER A 114 -1.36 3.62 -5.36
CA SER A 114 -2.74 3.24 -5.04
C SER A 114 -2.98 1.74 -5.27
N VAL A 115 -2.48 1.18 -6.37
CA VAL A 115 -2.52 -0.29 -6.59
C VAL A 115 -1.71 -1.02 -5.52
N LEU A 116 -0.52 -0.51 -5.17
CA LEU A 116 0.26 -1.11 -4.11
C LEU A 116 -0.51 -1.11 -2.79
N ALA A 117 -1.05 0.04 -2.37
CA ALA A 117 -1.84 0.19 -1.16
C ALA A 117 -3.04 -0.77 -1.13
N LEU A 118 -3.78 -0.88 -2.24
CA LEU A 118 -4.87 -1.85 -2.43
C LEU A 118 -4.40 -3.29 -2.15
N CYS A 119 -3.24 -3.67 -2.67
CA CYS A 119 -2.71 -5.03 -2.57
C CYS A 119 -2.24 -5.43 -1.17
N LEU A 120 -1.98 -4.47 -0.27
CA LEU A 120 -1.51 -4.74 1.10
C LEU A 120 -2.66 -5.18 2.03
N CYS A 121 -3.55 -6.03 1.54
CA CYS A 121 -4.75 -6.49 2.22
C CYS A 121 -4.51 -7.71 3.13
N ASN A 122 -3.36 -8.38 3.03
CA ASN A 122 -2.99 -9.48 3.90
C ASN A 122 -1.49 -9.55 4.19
N ARG A 123 -1.17 -10.23 5.28
CA ARG A 123 0.18 -10.32 5.84
C ARG A 123 1.18 -10.97 4.88
N GLU A 124 0.79 -11.98 4.13
CA GLU A 124 1.67 -12.69 3.20
C GLU A 124 2.13 -11.79 2.05
N ILE A 125 1.22 -11.00 1.46
CA ILE A 125 1.56 -10.02 0.42
C ILE A 125 2.50 -8.95 0.99
N ILE A 126 2.21 -8.43 2.19
CA ILE A 126 3.04 -7.43 2.85
C ILE A 126 4.45 -7.99 3.14
N PHE A 127 4.58 -9.25 3.57
CA PHE A 127 5.91 -9.85 3.76
C PHE A 127 6.67 -10.03 2.45
N LYS A 128 5.96 -10.32 1.35
CA LYS A 128 6.58 -10.41 0.02
C LYS A 128 7.12 -9.06 -0.45
N LEU A 129 6.47 -7.96 -0.06
CA LEU A 129 6.97 -6.61 -0.32
C LEU A 129 8.38 -6.39 0.24
N LEU A 130 8.74 -7.05 1.34
CA LEU A 130 10.06 -6.89 1.96
C LEU A 130 11.22 -7.36 1.09
N VAL A 131 10.97 -8.18 0.07
CA VAL A 131 11.98 -8.53 -0.94
C VAL A 131 12.46 -7.28 -1.70
N TYR A 132 11.59 -6.28 -1.83
CA TYR A 132 11.84 -5.03 -2.55
C TYR A 132 12.07 -3.84 -1.61
N VAL A 133 12.29 -4.08 -0.31
CA VAL A 133 12.27 -3.01 0.72
C VAL A 133 13.21 -1.86 0.40
N ASN A 134 14.45 -2.14 -0.01
CA ASN A 134 15.45 -1.10 -0.26
C ASN A 134 15.00 -0.16 -1.37
N ASN A 135 14.49 -0.70 -2.48
CA ASN A 135 14.02 0.09 -3.61
C ASN A 135 12.71 0.83 -3.27
N ILE A 136 11.76 0.14 -2.65
CA ILE A 136 10.44 0.71 -2.33
C ILE A 136 10.56 1.83 -1.30
N THR A 137 11.45 1.71 -0.31
CA THR A 137 11.70 2.78 0.67
C THR A 137 12.12 4.08 -0.02
N SER A 138 13.04 4.03 -0.99
CA SER A 138 13.47 5.23 -1.73
C SER A 138 12.32 5.88 -2.50
N ILE A 139 11.47 5.07 -3.14
CA ILE A 139 10.31 5.54 -3.92
C ILE A 139 9.28 6.20 -2.99
N LEU A 140 9.00 5.58 -1.84
CA LEU A 140 8.07 6.13 -0.85
C LEU A 140 8.59 7.47 -0.29
N VAL A 141 9.88 7.57 0.03
CA VAL A 141 10.48 8.82 0.51
C VAL A 141 10.38 9.92 -0.54
N MET A 142 10.67 9.60 -1.81
CA MET A 142 10.52 10.54 -2.92
C MET A 142 9.06 11.03 -3.08
N ALA A 143 8.08 10.14 -2.94
CA ALA A 143 6.66 10.49 -3.01
C ALA A 143 6.21 11.41 -1.86
N LEU A 144 6.86 11.33 -0.70
CA LEU A 144 6.63 12.22 0.43
C LEU A 144 7.36 13.56 0.30
N ASP A 145 8.40 13.66 -0.53
CA ASP A 145 9.22 14.87 -0.71
C ASP A 145 8.63 15.86 -1.72
N GLN A 146 7.79 15.39 -2.64
CA GLN A 146 7.22 16.24 -3.68
C GLN A 146 6.08 17.14 -3.16
N ASP A 147 5.95 18.33 -3.73
CA ASP A 147 4.95 19.35 -3.35
C ASP A 147 3.77 19.47 -4.32
N SER A 148 3.88 18.89 -5.52
CA SER A 148 2.94 19.11 -6.62
C SER A 148 1.71 18.19 -6.61
N ASN A 149 1.77 17.07 -5.92
CA ASN A 149 0.78 15.99 -6.00
C ASN A 149 0.56 15.35 -4.61
N GLU A 150 -0.34 15.93 -3.82
CA GLU A 150 -0.65 15.45 -2.47
C GLU A 150 -1.10 13.97 -2.43
N GLU A 151 -1.76 13.49 -3.49
CA GLU A 151 -2.26 12.12 -3.59
C GLU A 151 -1.11 11.10 -3.53
N ALA A 152 0.01 11.34 -4.23
CA ALA A 152 1.18 10.48 -4.16
C ALA A 152 1.73 10.38 -2.72
N ALA A 153 1.74 11.48 -1.96
CA ALA A 153 2.17 11.47 -0.56
C ALA A 153 1.20 10.69 0.33
N ILE A 154 -0.11 10.87 0.16
CA ILE A 154 -1.16 10.13 0.86
C ILE A 154 -1.03 8.62 0.63
N GLN A 155 -0.84 8.20 -0.62
CA GLN A 155 -0.69 6.79 -0.97
C GLN A 155 0.62 6.21 -0.41
N ALA A 156 1.70 6.99 -0.42
CA ALA A 156 2.96 6.60 0.22
C ALA A 156 2.80 6.42 1.73
N LEU A 157 2.14 7.35 2.43
CA LEU A 157 1.83 7.22 3.86
C LEU A 157 0.96 6.00 4.14
N THR A 158 -0.01 5.70 3.27
CA THR A 158 -0.87 4.51 3.39
C THR A 158 -0.04 3.23 3.30
N VAL A 159 0.82 3.12 2.28
CA VAL A 159 1.74 1.96 2.11
C VAL A 159 2.67 1.83 3.32
N ILE A 160 3.24 2.94 3.79
CA ILE A 160 4.12 2.96 4.97
C ILE A 160 3.36 2.48 6.21
N ASN A 161 2.19 3.07 6.49
CA ASN A 161 1.40 2.76 7.69
C ASN A 161 1.03 1.27 7.76
N VAL A 162 0.49 0.73 6.66
CA VAL A 162 0.10 -0.68 6.57
C VAL A 162 1.32 -1.60 6.72
N THR A 163 2.42 -1.27 6.06
CA THR A 163 3.63 -2.11 6.08
C THR A 163 4.31 -2.07 7.46
N VAL A 164 4.43 -0.90 8.09
CA VAL A 164 4.96 -0.77 9.46
C VAL A 164 4.06 -1.48 10.47
N THR A 165 2.73 -1.37 10.35
CA THR A 165 1.78 -2.09 11.23
C THR A 165 2.06 -3.60 11.28
N VAL A 166 2.39 -4.19 10.13
CA VAL A 166 2.59 -5.64 10.00
C VAL A 166 4.05 -6.06 10.20
N CYS A 167 4.99 -5.39 9.56
CA CYS A 167 6.42 -5.74 9.57
C CYS A 167 7.20 -5.09 10.73
N ARG A 168 6.63 -4.08 11.39
CA ARG A 168 7.20 -3.33 12.51
C ARG A 168 8.61 -2.82 12.19
N ALA A 169 9.53 -2.99 13.14
CA ALA A 169 10.92 -2.55 13.06
C ALA A 169 11.67 -3.04 11.81
N ARG A 170 11.30 -4.20 11.25
CA ARG A 170 11.98 -4.74 10.06
C ARG A 170 11.83 -3.83 8.84
N PHE A 171 10.69 -3.18 8.69
CA PHE A 171 10.46 -2.22 7.61
C PHE A 171 10.85 -0.80 8.03
N ALA A 172 10.46 -0.39 9.24
CA ALA A 172 10.71 0.96 9.75
C ALA A 172 12.20 1.34 9.75
N LYS A 173 13.12 0.40 10.03
CA LYS A 173 14.57 0.67 10.03
C LYS A 173 15.06 1.26 8.70
N GLY A 174 14.53 0.81 7.56
CA GLY A 174 14.91 1.34 6.25
C GLY A 174 14.49 2.80 6.07
N LEU A 175 13.24 3.12 6.44
CA LEU A 175 12.67 4.47 6.35
C LEU A 175 13.40 5.50 7.22
N LEU A 176 13.80 5.10 8.43
CA LEU A 176 14.43 6.02 9.40
C LEU A 176 15.83 6.46 9.00
N SER A 177 16.51 5.73 8.12
CA SER A 177 17.86 6.09 7.66
C SER A 177 17.93 7.42 6.91
N VAL A 178 16.78 7.93 6.44
CA VAL A 178 16.68 9.14 5.62
C VAL A 178 15.76 10.21 6.23
N ASN A 179 15.37 10.06 7.51
CA ASN A 179 14.45 10.99 8.19
C ASN A 179 13.18 11.30 7.37
N PHE A 180 12.55 10.25 6.83
CA PHE A 180 11.57 10.35 5.75
C PHE A 180 10.36 11.27 5.99
N LEU A 181 9.98 11.57 7.23
CA LEU A 181 8.89 12.50 7.55
C LEU A 181 9.32 13.97 7.70
N ASP A 182 10.61 14.27 7.84
CA ASP A 182 11.07 15.60 8.26
C ASP A 182 10.62 16.71 7.30
N LYS A 183 10.79 16.48 5.99
CA LYS A 183 10.38 17.45 4.97
C LYS A 183 8.87 17.61 4.88
N LEU A 184 8.13 16.51 4.98
CA LEU A 184 6.67 16.54 4.98
C LEU A 184 6.15 17.33 6.20
N VAL A 185 6.73 17.09 7.38
CA VAL A 185 6.37 17.79 8.62
C VAL A 185 6.69 19.29 8.52
N HIS A 186 7.84 19.66 7.96
CA HIS A 186 8.17 21.06 7.71
C HIS A 186 7.10 21.75 6.86
N ARG A 187 6.70 21.13 5.76
CA ARG A 187 5.63 21.64 4.89
C ARG A 187 4.29 21.76 5.61
N LEU A 188 3.90 20.77 6.43
CA LEU A 188 2.66 20.83 7.21
C LEU A 188 2.68 22.04 8.18
N VAL A 189 3.83 22.31 8.79
CA VAL A 189 4.03 23.47 9.69
C VAL A 189 3.94 24.79 8.92
N GLU A 190 4.45 24.87 7.70
CA GLU A 190 4.43 26.09 6.89
C GLU A 190 3.06 26.40 6.27
N GLN A 191 2.30 25.39 5.84
CA GLN A 191 1.10 25.59 5.01
C GLN A 191 -0.16 25.95 5.80
N GLY A 192 -0.32 25.50 7.06
CA GLY A 192 -1.41 25.91 7.96
C GLY A 192 -2.85 25.82 7.41
N SER A 193 -3.11 25.07 6.33
CA SER A 193 -4.38 25.10 5.58
C SER A 193 -5.31 23.91 5.87
N PRO A 194 -6.62 23.96 5.59
CA PRO A 194 -7.54 22.84 5.83
C PRO A 194 -7.20 21.54 5.08
N LYS A 195 -6.54 21.61 3.92
CA LYS A 195 -6.05 20.42 3.19
C LYS A 195 -4.98 19.66 3.97
N VAL A 196 -4.28 20.33 4.89
CA VAL A 196 -3.31 19.76 5.84
C VAL A 196 -3.98 18.73 6.75
N LEU A 197 -5.29 18.81 7.04
CA LEU A 197 -5.94 17.96 8.03
C LEU A 197 -5.85 16.46 7.72
N TYR A 198 -6.16 16.07 6.48
CA TYR A 198 -6.12 14.65 6.10
C TYR A 198 -4.68 14.13 6.02
N LEU A 199 -3.76 14.94 5.47
CA LEU A 199 -2.35 14.59 5.41
C LEU A 199 -1.74 14.49 6.82
N PHE A 200 -2.14 15.38 7.73
CA PHE A 200 -1.78 15.36 9.14
C PHE A 200 -2.29 14.11 9.84
N GLU A 201 -3.57 13.75 9.66
CA GLU A 201 -4.14 12.48 10.17
C GLU A 201 -3.30 11.27 9.72
N MET A 202 -2.94 11.22 8.43
CA MET A 202 -2.13 10.13 7.87
C MET A 202 -0.73 10.09 8.48
N VAL A 203 -0.10 11.23 8.75
CA VAL A 203 1.18 11.31 9.45
C VAL A 203 1.05 10.81 10.89
N LEU A 204 0.00 11.20 11.62
CA LEU A 204 -0.26 10.72 12.98
C LEU A 204 -0.46 9.19 13.03
N GLU A 205 -1.18 8.62 12.06
CA GLU A 205 -1.34 7.16 11.95
C GLU A 205 -0.01 6.45 11.66
N VAL A 206 0.87 7.03 10.83
CA VAL A 206 2.23 6.50 10.63
C VAL A 206 3.04 6.57 11.92
N ILE A 207 2.99 7.68 12.66
CA ILE A 207 3.68 7.86 13.94
C ILE A 207 3.21 6.82 14.96
N LYS A 208 1.90 6.62 15.10
CA LYS A 208 1.32 5.54 15.92
C LYS A 208 1.89 4.18 15.55
N SER A 209 1.98 3.88 14.26
CA SER A 209 2.59 2.64 13.76
C SER A 209 4.07 2.51 14.08
N LEU A 210 4.83 3.60 14.07
CA LEU A 210 6.21 3.63 14.54
C LEU A 210 6.29 3.36 16.05
N LEU A 211 5.45 4.00 16.87
CA LEU A 211 5.36 3.75 18.31
C LEU A 211 5.00 2.29 18.65
N MET A 212 4.15 1.65 17.85
CA MET A 212 3.84 0.22 17.97
C MET A 212 5.05 -0.72 17.77
N CYS A 213 6.17 -0.24 17.24
CA CYS A 213 7.35 -1.08 16.99
C CYS A 213 8.09 -1.48 18.27
N GLY A 214 8.02 -0.65 19.33
CA GLY A 214 8.65 -0.91 20.63
C GLY A 214 10.19 -0.93 20.63
N GLN A 215 10.83 -0.30 19.65
CA GLN A 215 12.29 -0.14 19.58
C GLN A 215 12.68 1.28 19.94
N SER A 216 13.71 1.47 20.77
CA SER A 216 14.07 2.80 21.31
C SER A 216 14.40 3.83 20.23
N TYR A 217 15.19 3.49 19.22
CA TYR A 217 15.55 4.43 18.15
C TYR A 217 14.34 4.83 17.29
N ILE A 218 13.39 3.92 17.07
CA ILE A 218 12.14 4.22 16.33
C ILE A 218 11.25 5.12 17.17
N HIS A 219 11.15 4.84 18.47
CA HIS A 219 10.39 5.63 19.43
C HIS A 219 10.92 7.06 19.52
N LEU A 220 12.23 7.23 19.69
CA LEU A 220 12.86 8.55 19.74
C LEU A 220 12.58 9.36 18.48
N TYR A 221 12.70 8.76 17.30
CA TYR A 221 12.34 9.43 16.05
C TYR A 221 10.86 9.85 16.02
N ALA A 222 9.95 8.95 16.38
CA ALA A 222 8.51 9.25 16.42
C ALA A 222 8.19 10.42 17.38
N VAL A 223 8.85 10.45 18.55
CA VAL A 223 8.74 11.55 19.53
C VAL A 223 9.25 12.86 18.96
N GLU A 224 10.41 12.86 18.28
CA GLU A 224 10.93 14.07 17.64
C GLU A 224 9.99 14.62 16.57
N VAL A 225 9.44 13.73 15.73
CA VAL A 225 8.45 14.13 14.72
C VAL A 225 7.18 14.71 15.37
N LEU A 226 6.67 14.10 16.45
CA LEU A 226 5.53 14.63 17.19
C LEU A 226 5.80 16.04 17.72
N LYS A 227 6.99 16.29 18.31
CA LYS A 227 7.37 17.62 18.79
C LYS A 227 7.39 18.66 17.67
N LYS A 228 7.90 18.30 16.48
CA LYS A 228 7.89 19.19 15.30
C LYS A 228 6.48 19.51 14.81
N LEU A 229 5.51 18.63 15.05
CA LEU A 229 4.10 18.83 14.69
C LEU A 229 3.30 19.65 15.70
N SER A 230 3.86 20.02 16.86
CA SER A 230 3.14 20.79 17.87
C SER A 230 2.57 22.12 17.37
N PRO A 231 3.22 22.89 16.47
CA PRO A 231 2.64 24.13 15.94
C PRO A 231 1.38 23.89 15.12
N VAL A 232 1.32 22.77 14.37
CA VAL A 232 0.15 22.39 13.56
C VAL A 232 -1.04 22.08 14.48
N ALA A 233 -0.82 21.27 15.51
CA ALA A 233 -1.87 20.94 16.48
C ALA A 233 -2.36 22.18 17.25
N ALA A 234 -1.46 23.08 17.65
CA ALA A 234 -1.83 24.32 18.34
C ALA A 234 -2.64 25.28 17.45
N ALA A 235 -2.30 25.38 16.15
CA ALA A 235 -3.06 26.17 15.20
C ALA A 235 -4.47 25.61 15.00
N MET A 236 -4.62 24.28 14.96
CA MET A 236 -5.93 23.63 14.88
C MET A 236 -6.79 23.93 16.12
N SER A 237 -6.24 23.85 17.32
CA SER A 237 -6.98 24.20 18.55
C SER A 237 -7.38 25.67 18.66
N ALA A 238 -6.68 26.58 17.96
CA ALA A 238 -6.95 28.01 17.98
C ALA A 238 -8.03 28.44 16.96
N SER A 239 -8.33 27.60 15.97
CA SER A 239 -9.27 27.90 14.89
C SER A 239 -10.72 27.77 15.38
N GLN A 240 -11.29 28.87 15.89
CA GLN A 240 -12.70 28.95 16.31
C GLN A 240 -13.64 29.11 15.10
N ASN A 241 -13.88 28.03 14.35
CA ASN A 241 -14.91 28.02 13.29
C ASN A 241 -16.09 27.13 13.72
N PRO A 242 -17.32 27.68 13.82
CA PRO A 242 -18.47 27.01 14.45
C PRO A 242 -19.20 25.95 13.57
N ASP A 243 -18.57 25.47 12.49
CA ASP A 243 -19.17 24.52 11.54
C ASP A 243 -18.60 23.10 11.73
N ASP A 244 -19.21 22.08 11.09
CA ASP A 244 -18.90 20.65 11.23
C ASP A 244 -17.40 20.25 11.14
N GLU A 245 -16.54 21.11 10.57
CA GLU A 245 -15.08 20.95 10.59
C GLU A 245 -14.50 20.93 12.02
N GLU A 246 -15.14 21.58 13.00
CA GLU A 246 -14.72 21.63 14.41
C GLU A 246 -14.59 20.24 15.02
N LYS A 247 -15.59 19.36 14.80
CA LYS A 247 -15.58 17.99 15.37
C LYS A 247 -14.45 17.13 14.85
N GLN A 248 -14.09 17.28 13.57
CA GLN A 248 -12.98 16.52 12.98
C GLN A 248 -11.64 17.05 13.48
N GLN A 249 -11.48 18.37 13.59
CA GLN A 249 -10.28 19.00 14.11
C GLN A 249 -10.04 18.61 15.58
N ASP A 250 -11.09 18.64 16.42
CA ASP A 250 -11.02 18.22 17.81
C ASP A 250 -10.55 16.77 17.95
N GLY A 251 -11.13 15.85 17.17
CA GLY A 251 -10.72 14.44 17.17
C GLY A 251 -9.25 14.24 16.78
N LEU A 252 -8.71 15.05 15.87
CA LEU A 252 -7.31 14.99 15.47
C LEU A 252 -6.37 15.57 16.54
N VAL A 253 -6.76 16.65 17.20
CA VAL A 253 -6.01 17.23 18.33
C VAL A 253 -5.99 16.26 19.51
N GLU A 254 -7.12 15.65 19.84
CA GLU A 254 -7.21 14.59 20.86
C GLU A 254 -6.30 13.41 20.52
N PHE A 255 -6.32 12.96 19.27
CA PHE A 255 -5.48 11.85 18.82
C PHE A 255 -3.98 12.20 18.88
N TYR A 256 -3.59 13.42 18.50
CA TYR A 256 -2.23 13.93 18.67
C TYR A 256 -1.80 13.96 20.15
N ASN A 257 -2.68 14.42 21.05
CA ASN A 257 -2.41 14.46 22.48
C ASN A 257 -2.29 13.05 23.08
N GLU A 258 -3.10 12.08 22.65
CA GLU A 258 -2.98 10.67 23.02
C GLU A 258 -1.60 10.11 22.59
N LEU A 259 -1.14 10.47 21.39
CA LEU A 259 0.19 10.08 20.89
C LEU A 259 1.31 10.67 21.74
N LEU A 260 1.28 11.99 22.03
CA LEU A 260 2.26 12.64 22.90
C LEU A 260 2.30 11.98 24.28
N TRP A 261 1.15 11.85 24.93
CA TRP A 261 1.05 11.24 26.26
C TRP A 261 1.58 9.81 26.25
N SER A 262 1.16 9.00 25.27
CA SER A 262 1.58 7.61 25.17
C SER A 262 3.08 7.44 24.94
N ALA A 263 3.72 8.40 24.28
CA ALA A 263 5.14 8.36 23.98
C ALA A 263 6.00 8.75 25.18
N ASP A 264 5.40 9.41 26.19
CA ASP A 264 6.03 9.83 27.44
C ASP A 264 5.86 8.81 28.58
N ILE A 265 5.03 7.76 28.42
CA ILE A 265 4.78 6.75 29.46
C ILE A 265 6.09 6.04 29.87
N ASP A 266 6.55 6.33 31.08
CA ASP A 266 7.66 5.69 31.79
C ASP A 266 8.98 5.61 30.99
N GLU A 267 9.15 6.46 29.97
CA GLU A 267 10.27 6.48 29.00
C GLU A 267 10.59 5.10 28.36
N LYS A 268 9.63 4.16 28.36
CA LYS A 268 9.86 2.77 27.94
C LYS A 268 9.13 2.47 26.63
N PRO A 269 9.84 2.38 25.49
CA PRO A 269 9.25 2.09 24.18
C PRO A 269 8.34 0.86 24.13
N HIS A 270 8.65 -0.18 24.89
CA HIS A 270 7.85 -1.41 24.94
C HIS A 270 6.49 -1.21 25.65
N VAL A 271 6.40 -0.28 26.60
CA VAL A 271 5.15 0.08 27.28
C VAL A 271 4.23 0.83 26.32
N CYS A 272 4.76 1.84 25.63
CA CYS A 272 4.06 2.56 24.56
C CYS A 272 3.57 1.60 23.47
N ALA A 273 4.43 0.68 23.00
CA ALA A 273 4.04 -0.32 22.02
C ALA A 273 2.92 -1.24 22.53
N LYS A 274 2.96 -1.65 23.80
CA LYS A 274 1.91 -2.47 24.42
C LYS A 274 0.59 -1.69 24.53
N TYR A 275 0.64 -0.39 24.83
CA TYR A 275 -0.53 0.49 24.88
C TYR A 275 -1.26 0.53 23.52
N TRP A 276 -0.54 0.82 22.44
CA TRP A 276 -1.14 0.94 21.11
C TRP A 276 -1.56 -0.41 20.53
N THR A 277 -0.77 -1.47 20.75
CA THR A 277 -1.13 -2.79 20.25
C THR A 277 -2.22 -3.45 21.08
N ARG A 278 -2.36 -3.11 22.37
CA ARG A 278 -3.27 -3.76 23.34
C ARG A 278 -3.16 -5.29 23.32
N GLY A 279 -1.96 -5.82 23.07
CA GLY A 279 -1.71 -7.27 22.94
C GLY A 279 -2.31 -7.92 21.69
N ARG A 280 -2.85 -7.16 20.73
CA ARG A 280 -3.47 -7.68 19.51
C ARG A 280 -2.46 -8.33 18.57
N LEU A 281 -2.94 -9.30 17.81
CA LEU A 281 -2.15 -9.92 16.75
C LEU A 281 -2.02 -8.97 15.56
N ARG A 282 -0.98 -9.15 14.75
CA ARG A 282 -0.75 -8.34 13.53
C ARG A 282 -1.95 -8.34 12.57
N LYS A 283 -2.66 -9.47 12.47
CA LYS A 283 -3.87 -9.58 11.64
C LYS A 283 -5.00 -8.67 12.12
N ASP A 284 -5.15 -8.50 13.43
CA ASP A 284 -6.22 -7.68 14.01
C ASP A 284 -5.89 -6.20 13.87
N LEU A 285 -4.59 -5.85 14.00
CA LEU A 285 -4.09 -4.50 13.73
C LEU A 285 -4.26 -4.14 12.24
N LEU A 286 -3.91 -5.06 11.33
CA LEU A 286 -4.10 -4.85 9.90
C LEU A 286 -5.58 -4.67 9.54
N SER A 287 -6.48 -5.49 10.08
CA SER A 287 -7.93 -5.34 9.86
C SER A 287 -8.42 -3.94 10.21
N ARG A 288 -7.95 -3.40 11.35
CA ARG A 288 -8.29 -2.03 11.77
C ARG A 288 -7.70 -0.97 10.86
N CYS A 289 -6.44 -1.10 10.47
CA CYS A 289 -5.78 -0.20 9.53
C CYS A 289 -6.52 -0.14 8.19
N LEU A 290 -7.06 -1.28 7.73
CA LEU A 290 -7.83 -1.38 6.50
C LEU A 290 -9.33 -1.05 6.68
N LYS A 291 -9.74 -0.63 7.89
CA LYS A 291 -11.13 -0.36 8.27
C LYS A 291 -12.08 -1.56 7.98
N GLN A 292 -11.57 -2.78 8.17
CA GLN A 292 -12.32 -4.03 8.02
C GLN A 292 -12.71 -4.61 9.38
N GLN A 293 -13.90 -5.21 9.47
CA GLN A 293 -14.34 -5.95 10.66
C GLN A 293 -13.48 -7.19 10.93
N TRP A 294 -13.10 -7.90 9.87
CA TRP A 294 -12.12 -8.99 9.89
C TRP A 294 -11.38 -9.04 8.55
N LEU A 295 -10.18 -9.64 8.54
CA LEU A 295 -9.44 -9.86 7.29
C LEU A 295 -10.10 -10.97 6.47
N TYR A 296 -10.63 -10.60 5.31
CA TYR A 296 -11.10 -11.57 4.33
C TYR A 296 -9.91 -12.27 3.67
N ILE A 297 -9.97 -13.59 3.65
CA ILE A 297 -8.98 -14.44 3.02
C ILE A 297 -9.71 -15.36 2.04
N TYR A 298 -9.43 -15.18 0.76
CA TYR A 298 -10.11 -15.87 -0.34
C TYR A 298 -9.28 -17.04 -0.89
N CYS A 299 -9.96 -17.98 -1.53
CA CYS A 299 -9.34 -18.94 -2.43
C CYS A 299 -8.63 -18.17 -3.55
N SER A 300 -7.37 -18.47 -3.81
CA SER A 300 -6.57 -17.84 -4.86
C SER A 300 -7.02 -18.23 -6.28
N TRP A 301 -7.97 -19.14 -6.45
CA TRP A 301 -8.59 -19.41 -7.76
C TRP A 301 -9.69 -18.37 -8.02
N PRO A 302 -9.52 -17.43 -8.99
CA PRO A 302 -10.40 -16.28 -9.16
C PRO A 302 -11.89 -16.59 -9.26
N VAL A 303 -12.24 -17.69 -9.91
CA VAL A 303 -13.62 -18.15 -10.15
C VAL A 303 -14.27 -18.74 -8.89
N CYS A 304 -13.50 -19.16 -7.87
CA CYS A 304 -14.05 -19.88 -6.71
C CYS A 304 -14.84 -18.99 -5.75
N GLY A 305 -14.30 -17.84 -5.35
CA GLY A 305 -14.96 -16.92 -4.42
C GLY A 305 -15.04 -17.35 -2.94
N ASN A 306 -14.75 -18.61 -2.60
CA ASN A 306 -14.75 -19.07 -1.20
C ASN A 306 -13.78 -18.27 -0.32
N HIS A 307 -14.19 -17.97 0.91
CA HIS A 307 -13.39 -17.24 1.89
C HIS A 307 -13.57 -17.76 3.32
N ASN A 308 -12.66 -17.35 4.21
CA ASN A 308 -12.59 -17.73 5.63
C ASN A 308 -13.80 -17.31 6.49
N GLY A 309 -14.80 -16.65 5.92
CA GLY A 309 -16.09 -16.36 6.56
C GLY A 309 -17.07 -17.54 6.50
N ILE A 310 -16.72 -18.61 5.78
CA ILE A 310 -17.52 -19.83 5.68
C ILE A 310 -16.94 -20.86 6.66
N SER A 311 -17.75 -21.30 7.64
CA SER A 311 -17.37 -22.08 8.84
C SER A 311 -16.69 -23.44 8.58
N SER A 312 -16.56 -23.86 7.32
CA SER A 312 -15.97 -25.13 6.90
C SER A 312 -14.72 -24.99 6.00
N THR A 313 -14.24 -23.76 5.75
CA THR A 313 -13.15 -23.53 4.78
C THR A 313 -11.76 -23.52 5.44
N PHE A 314 -10.97 -24.57 5.15
CA PHE A 314 -9.54 -24.59 5.44
C PHE A 314 -8.75 -24.31 4.17
N PHE A 315 -7.96 -23.22 4.18
CA PHE A 315 -7.10 -22.88 3.05
C PHE A 315 -5.76 -23.60 3.12
N ARG A 316 -5.44 -24.35 2.07
CA ARG A 316 -4.12 -24.97 1.87
C ARG A 316 -3.26 -24.06 1.01
N LYS A 317 -2.06 -23.74 1.45
CA LYS A 317 -1.11 -22.95 0.65
C LYS A 317 -0.52 -23.80 -0.47
N CYS A 318 -0.19 -23.16 -1.59
CA CYS A 318 0.69 -23.77 -2.59
C CYS A 318 2.03 -24.10 -1.91
N SER A 319 2.42 -25.37 -1.92
CA SER A 319 3.63 -25.84 -1.23
C SER A 319 4.93 -25.26 -1.79
N ALA A 320 4.92 -24.80 -3.03
CA ALA A 320 6.09 -24.20 -3.68
C ALA A 320 6.22 -22.71 -3.35
N CYS A 321 5.27 -21.88 -3.76
CA CYS A 321 5.41 -20.42 -3.60
C CYS A 321 4.95 -19.88 -2.25
N LEU A 322 4.16 -20.66 -1.49
CA LEU A 322 3.53 -20.28 -0.21
C LEU A 322 2.67 -19.00 -0.23
N MET A 323 2.46 -18.43 -1.43
CA MET A 323 1.75 -17.18 -1.62
C MET A 323 0.25 -17.43 -1.81
N VAL A 324 -0.10 -18.23 -2.81
CA VAL A 324 -1.51 -18.54 -3.10
C VAL A 324 -2.04 -19.64 -2.19
N ARG A 325 -3.35 -19.65 -1.98
CA ARG A 325 -4.06 -20.54 -1.05
C ARG A 325 -5.34 -21.08 -1.66
N TYR A 326 -5.75 -22.29 -1.33
CA TYR A 326 -6.86 -22.97 -1.99
C TYR A 326 -7.80 -23.62 -0.97
N CYS A 327 -9.10 -23.49 -1.18
CA CYS A 327 -10.10 -24.19 -0.36
C CYS A 327 -10.17 -25.69 -0.69
N SER A 328 -9.67 -26.12 -1.85
CA SER A 328 -9.67 -27.53 -2.28
C SER A 328 -8.53 -27.83 -3.25
N ARG A 329 -8.17 -29.11 -3.36
CA ARG A 329 -7.20 -29.60 -4.36
C ARG A 329 -7.67 -29.31 -5.80
N GLN A 330 -8.97 -29.41 -6.06
CA GLN A 330 -9.54 -29.09 -7.37
C GLN A 330 -9.32 -27.61 -7.76
N CYS A 331 -9.47 -26.67 -6.81
CA CYS A 331 -9.16 -25.26 -7.08
C CYS A 331 -7.68 -25.03 -7.36
N GLN A 332 -6.80 -25.78 -6.68
CA GLN A 332 -5.37 -25.74 -6.95
C GLN A 332 -5.04 -26.24 -8.36
N GLU A 333 -5.59 -27.38 -8.78
CA GLU A 333 -5.38 -27.97 -10.12
C GLU A 333 -5.88 -27.01 -11.22
N LYS A 334 -7.10 -26.49 -11.09
CA LYS A 334 -7.65 -25.50 -12.02
C LYS A 334 -6.79 -24.22 -12.10
N HIS A 335 -6.36 -23.69 -10.96
CA HIS A 335 -5.49 -22.50 -10.95
C HIS A 335 -4.11 -22.80 -11.55
N TRP A 336 -3.58 -24.01 -11.33
CA TRP A 336 -2.32 -24.45 -11.92
C TRP A 336 -2.36 -24.48 -13.45
N GLU A 337 -3.41 -25.08 -14.01
CA GLU A 337 -3.67 -25.15 -15.46
C GLU A 337 -3.91 -23.76 -16.06
N ALA A 338 -4.59 -22.88 -15.33
CA ALA A 338 -4.83 -21.50 -15.75
C ALA A 338 -3.60 -20.58 -15.67
N GLY A 339 -2.39 -21.12 -15.44
CA GLY A 339 -1.14 -20.36 -15.54
C GLY A 339 -0.45 -20.05 -14.21
N HIS A 340 -0.98 -20.51 -13.06
CA HIS A 340 -0.25 -20.38 -11.80
C HIS A 340 1.10 -21.11 -11.86
N ASN A 341 1.23 -22.18 -12.63
CA ASN A 341 2.50 -22.90 -12.82
C ASN A 341 3.68 -21.98 -13.25
N ILE A 342 3.42 -21.01 -14.13
CA ILE A 342 4.41 -20.04 -14.62
C ILE A 342 4.69 -19.01 -13.53
N GLN A 343 3.63 -18.43 -12.95
CA GLN A 343 3.74 -17.44 -11.87
C GLN A 343 4.48 -18.02 -10.65
N CYS A 344 4.18 -19.26 -10.29
CA CYS A 344 4.78 -19.98 -9.18
C CYS A 344 6.30 -20.08 -9.36
N LYS A 345 6.77 -20.45 -10.56
CA LYS A 345 8.20 -20.51 -10.89
C LYS A 345 8.88 -19.15 -10.75
N LEU A 346 8.26 -18.08 -11.23
CA LEU A 346 8.79 -16.72 -11.07
C LEU A 346 8.90 -16.34 -9.59
N ILE A 347 7.85 -16.58 -8.80
CA ILE A 347 7.84 -16.28 -7.36
C ILE A 347 8.92 -17.08 -6.62
N CYS A 348 9.06 -18.38 -6.92
CA CYS A 348 10.06 -19.23 -6.27
C CYS A 348 11.49 -18.93 -6.72
N GLY A 349 11.67 -18.46 -7.96
CA GLY A 349 12.98 -18.04 -8.49
C GLY A 349 13.53 -16.79 -7.81
N LEU A 350 12.65 -15.84 -7.47
CA LEU A 350 13.02 -14.59 -6.78
C LEU A 350 13.57 -14.81 -5.36
N GLY A 351 13.27 -15.95 -4.73
CA GLY A 351 13.72 -16.27 -3.36
C GLY A 351 15.06 -16.98 -3.25
N LYS A 352 15.74 -17.31 -4.37
CA LYS A 352 17.03 -18.02 -4.35
C LYS A 352 18.26 -17.10 -4.44
N SER A 353 18.05 -15.78 -4.48
CA SER A 353 19.09 -14.79 -4.74
C SER A 353 19.35 -13.84 -3.54
N VAL A 354 18.98 -14.23 -2.32
CA VAL A 354 19.20 -13.43 -1.10
C VAL A 354 20.15 -14.14 -0.15
#